data_AF-A0A9P2ZXQ1-F1
#
_entry.id   AF-A0A9P2ZXQ1-F1
#
_cell.length_a   1.000
_cell.length_b   1.000
_cell.length_c   1.000
_cell.angle_alpha   90.00
_cell.angle_beta   90.00
_cell.angle_gamma   90.00
#
_symmetry.space_group_name_H-M   'P 1'
#
loop_
_entity.id
_entity.type
_entity.pdbx_description
1 polymer ?
#
loop_
_entity_poly.entity_id
_entity_poly.type
_entity_poly.pdbx_seq_one_letter_code
_entity_poly.pdbx_strand_id
1 'polypeptide(L)'
;MSLAPPDLPSPAPTPDGHPPPLPMTPAAGPVDPSDAAQSRLRAEIETQLLRLSQDLYEMEVCAGEVGKDMEGAVPQYLEKINAGFASLSALAGRMTESVPKQVVESIDAYRNPHVYTKSTLTRAAGENQYALGRMLGLEVGQATQGKHNRLEAQAADQPASASAAPEQDIKPVLPAEVPTAAPHDAPAPDGPESSRPGHQTLLESTSSTDPAPQANGLTS
;
A
#
# COMPACT_ATOMS: atom_id res chain seq x y z
N MET A 1 13.51 24.33 -33.45
CA MET A 1 13.01 22.95 -33.31
C MET A 1 12.38 22.84 -31.93
N SER A 2 11.06 23.01 -31.85
CA SER A 2 10.30 22.96 -30.59
C SER A 2 9.76 21.54 -30.42
N LEU A 3 10.15 20.85 -29.35
CA LEU A 3 9.66 19.52 -29.02
C LEU A 3 8.43 19.67 -28.11
N ALA A 4 7.24 19.44 -28.64
CA ALA A 4 6.02 19.35 -27.85
C ALA A 4 5.99 18.03 -27.05
N PRO A 5 5.51 18.04 -25.79
CA PRO A 5 5.37 16.81 -24.99
C PRO A 5 4.21 15.93 -25.52
N PRO A 6 4.30 14.60 -25.39
CA PRO A 6 3.29 13.67 -25.90
C PRO A 6 1.99 13.73 -25.09
N ASP A 7 0.88 13.80 -25.82
CA ASP A 7 -0.49 13.80 -25.34
C ASP A 7 -0.78 12.49 -24.57
N LEU A 8 -1.08 12.61 -23.28
CA LEU A 8 -1.61 11.51 -22.47
C LEU A 8 -3.15 11.56 -22.53
N PRO A 9 -3.86 10.41 -22.66
CA PRO A 9 -5.31 10.41 -22.64
C PRO A 9 -5.83 10.89 -21.28
N SER A 10 -6.66 11.94 -21.32
CA SER A 10 -7.28 12.59 -20.16
C SER A 10 -8.11 11.61 -19.31
N PRO A 11 -8.06 11.68 -17.96
CA PRO A 11 -8.93 10.89 -17.10
C PRO A 11 -10.41 11.23 -17.35
N ALA A 12 -11.26 10.20 -17.26
CA ALA A 12 -12.69 10.28 -17.52
C ALA A 12 -13.40 11.39 -16.71
N PRO A 13 -14.45 12.03 -17.27
CA PRO A 13 -15.20 13.08 -16.59
C PRO A 13 -15.89 12.52 -15.34
N THR A 14 -15.55 13.07 -14.19
CA THR A 14 -16.31 12.88 -12.95
C THR A 14 -17.58 13.73 -13.03
N PRO A 15 -18.77 13.21 -12.69
CA PRO A 15 -19.99 14.01 -12.72
C PRO A 15 -19.87 15.18 -11.72
N ASP A 16 -20.24 16.37 -12.19
CA ASP A 16 -20.32 17.64 -11.44
C ASP A 16 -21.26 17.52 -10.22
N GLY A 17 -20.72 16.98 -9.14
CA GLY A 17 -21.27 17.11 -7.81
C GLY A 17 -20.12 17.53 -6.93
N HIS A 18 -19.87 18.84 -6.86
CA HIS A 18 -18.88 19.42 -5.96
C HIS A 18 -19.32 19.11 -4.51
N PRO A 19 -18.72 18.16 -3.77
CA PRO A 19 -18.81 18.27 -2.32
C PRO A 19 -18.08 19.57 -1.95
N PRO A 20 -18.57 20.34 -0.95
CA PRO A 20 -17.85 21.52 -0.48
C PRO A 20 -16.40 21.13 -0.20
N PRO A 21 -15.41 22.00 -0.43
CA PRO A 21 -14.02 21.69 -0.16
C PRO A 21 -13.91 21.32 1.32
N LEU A 22 -13.80 20.01 1.58
CA LEU A 22 -13.50 19.53 2.91
C LEU A 22 -12.15 20.15 3.25
N PRO A 23 -12.06 20.94 4.33
CA PRO A 23 -10.78 21.48 4.73
C PRO A 23 -9.82 20.29 4.92
N MET A 24 -8.70 20.31 4.20
CA MET A 24 -7.60 19.34 4.36
C MET A 24 -6.87 19.51 5.69
N THR A 25 -7.58 19.92 6.74
CA THR A 25 -7.14 19.65 8.09
C THR A 25 -7.31 18.14 8.28
N PRO A 26 -6.29 17.39 8.73
CA PRO A 26 -6.57 16.10 9.31
C PRO A 26 -7.68 16.36 10.33
N ALA A 27 -8.80 15.63 10.22
CA ALA A 27 -9.86 15.73 11.19
C ALA A 27 -9.25 15.36 12.54
N ALA A 28 -8.80 16.37 13.27
CA ALA A 28 -8.41 16.26 14.66
C ALA A 28 -9.71 16.03 15.39
N GLY A 29 -10.18 14.78 15.36
CA GLY A 29 -11.09 14.29 16.37
C GLY A 29 -10.50 14.62 17.74
N PRO A 30 -11.34 14.75 18.78
CA PRO A 30 -10.86 14.98 20.14
C PRO A 30 -9.77 13.96 20.44
N VAL A 31 -8.53 14.44 20.58
CA VAL A 31 -7.39 13.57 20.88
C VAL A 31 -7.67 12.97 22.24
N ASP A 32 -7.82 11.66 22.30
CA ASP A 32 -8.05 10.99 23.57
C ASP A 32 -6.91 11.37 24.52
N PRO A 33 -7.19 11.69 25.79
CA PRO A 33 -6.16 12.10 26.74
C PRO A 33 -5.07 11.02 26.91
N SER A 34 -5.40 9.76 26.60
CA SER A 34 -4.48 8.63 26.53
C SER A 34 -3.44 8.79 25.40
N ASP A 35 -3.86 9.21 24.21
CA ASP A 35 -2.97 9.36 23.05
C ASP A 35 -2.01 10.53 23.24
N ALA A 36 -2.48 11.62 23.86
CA ALA A 36 -1.63 12.74 24.23
C ALA A 36 -0.57 12.33 25.27
N ALA A 37 -0.89 11.43 26.20
CA ALA A 37 0.06 10.91 27.19
C ALA A 37 1.12 10.01 26.54
N GLN A 38 0.71 9.09 25.65
CA GLN A 38 1.64 8.24 24.88
C GLN A 38 2.56 9.07 23.97
N SER A 39 2.02 10.13 23.34
CA SER A 39 2.82 11.04 22.51
C SER A 39 3.92 11.75 23.30
N ARG A 40 3.63 12.17 24.55
CA ARG A 40 4.65 12.76 25.44
C ARG A 40 5.69 11.74 25.86
N LEU A 41 5.27 10.53 26.19
CA LEU A 41 6.17 9.43 26.55
C LEU A 41 7.11 9.08 25.38
N ARG A 42 6.59 9.06 24.14
CA ARG A 42 7.39 8.86 22.94
C ARG A 42 8.45 9.96 22.78
N ALA A 43 8.06 11.23 22.93
CA ALA A 43 9.01 12.35 22.83
C ALA A 43 10.12 12.28 23.90
N GLU A 44 9.78 11.82 25.11
CA GLU A 44 10.75 11.60 26.19
C GLU A 44 11.73 10.47 25.84
N ILE A 45 11.22 9.33 25.34
CA ILE A 45 12.03 8.20 24.88
C ILE A 45 12.96 8.62 23.73
N GLU A 46 12.45 9.36 22.74
CA GLU A 46 13.25 9.88 21.62
C GLU A 46 14.38 10.78 22.10
N THR A 47 14.10 11.66 23.07
CA THR A 47 15.10 12.54 23.67
C THR A 47 16.18 11.74 24.41
N GLN A 48 15.79 10.71 25.17
CA GLN A 48 16.74 9.85 25.88
C GLN A 48 17.58 9.00 24.91
N LEU A 49 16.99 8.48 23.83
CA LEU A 49 17.72 7.74 22.79
C LEU A 49 18.74 8.62 22.08
N LEU A 50 18.37 9.86 21.74
CA LEU A 50 19.30 10.81 21.13
C LEU A 50 20.48 11.10 22.06
N ARG A 51 20.19 11.35 23.35
CA ARG A 51 21.22 11.57 24.36
C ARG A 51 22.13 10.36 24.53
N LEU A 52 21.58 9.15 24.56
CA LEU A 52 22.37 7.92 24.66
C LEU A 52 23.29 7.74 23.46
N SER A 53 22.82 8.05 22.24
CA SER A 53 23.65 7.98 21.04
C SER A 53 24.80 9.00 21.08
N GLN A 54 24.55 10.19 21.61
CA GLN A 54 25.56 11.22 21.84
C GLN A 54 26.60 10.76 22.88
N ASP A 55 26.15 10.22 24.03
CA ASP A 55 27.03 9.72 25.09
C ASP A 55 27.91 8.56 24.59
N LEU A 56 27.37 7.68 23.73
CA LEU A 56 28.14 6.61 23.07
C LEU A 56 29.20 7.15 22.11
N TYR A 57 28.86 8.17 21.32
CA TYR A 57 29.81 8.83 20.43
C TYR A 57 30.93 9.54 21.20
N GLU A 58 30.59 10.27 22.27
CA GLU A 58 31.58 10.95 23.13
C GLU A 58 32.51 9.95 23.83
N MET A 59 31.96 8.81 24.28
CA MET A 59 32.77 7.72 24.82
C MET A 59 33.74 7.15 23.79
N GLU A 60 33.31 6.94 22.54
CA GLU A 60 34.17 6.47 21.45
C GLU A 60 35.34 7.43 21.21
N VAL A 61 35.05 8.74 21.16
CA VAL A 61 36.07 9.78 21.02
C VAL A 61 37.06 9.76 22.19
N CYS A 62 36.57 9.70 23.43
CA CYS A 62 37.42 9.64 24.62
C CYS A 62 38.24 8.35 24.71
N ALA A 63 37.73 7.23 24.21
CA ALA A 63 38.45 5.96 24.15
C ALA A 63 39.52 5.94 23.05
N GLY A 64 39.27 6.64 21.94
CA GLY A 64 40.21 6.76 20.82
C GLY A 64 41.40 7.69 21.09
N GLU A 65 41.16 8.82 21.77
CA GLU A 65 42.18 9.81 22.09
C GLU A 65 42.23 10.09 23.60
N VAL A 66 42.88 9.20 24.36
CA VAL A 66 43.05 9.40 25.80
C VAL A 66 44.15 10.45 26.04
N GLY A 67 43.74 11.68 26.34
CA GLY A 67 44.63 12.73 26.82
C GLY A 67 45.23 12.38 28.19
N LYS A 68 46.40 12.96 28.49
CA LYS A 68 47.01 12.84 29.83
C LYS A 68 46.03 13.40 30.88
N ASP A 69 45.81 12.67 31.97
CA ASP A 69 44.85 12.97 33.05
C ASP A 69 43.34 12.75 32.71
N MET A 70 43.01 12.12 31.56
CA MET A 70 41.62 11.77 31.17
C MET A 70 41.26 10.29 31.34
N GLU A 71 42.10 9.51 32.03
CA GLU A 71 41.91 8.06 32.22
C GLU A 71 40.59 7.72 32.95
N GLY A 72 40.08 8.64 33.77
CA GLY A 72 38.80 8.50 34.48
C GLY A 72 37.55 8.89 33.66
N ALA A 73 37.70 9.45 32.46
CA ALA A 73 36.56 9.92 31.66
C ALA A 73 35.75 8.75 31.08
N VAL A 74 36.41 7.71 30.58
CA VAL A 74 35.74 6.54 29.98
C VAL A 74 34.82 5.81 30.99
N PRO A 75 35.27 5.49 32.23
CA PRO A 75 34.39 4.92 33.25
C PRO A 75 33.16 5.80 33.56
N GLN A 76 33.31 7.13 33.57
CA GLN A 76 32.19 8.04 33.83
C GLN A 76 31.14 8.00 32.71
N TYR A 77 31.56 7.95 31.44
CA TYR A 77 30.62 7.79 30.33
C TYR A 77 29.93 6.42 30.37
N LEU A 78 30.65 5.37 30.74
CA LEU A 78 30.10 4.02 30.88
C LEU A 78 29.01 3.95 31.96
N GLU A 79 29.23 4.62 33.10
CA GLU A 79 28.21 4.76 34.15
C GLU A 79 26.98 5.55 33.67
N LYS A 80 27.20 6.67 32.96
CA LYS A 80 26.12 7.48 32.37
C LYS A 80 25.29 6.68 31.37
N ILE A 81 25.94 5.92 30.49
CA ILE A 81 25.30 5.06 29.49
C ILE A 81 24.47 3.98 30.18
N ASN A 82 25.01 3.33 31.22
CA ASN A 82 24.28 2.31 31.98
C ASN A 82 23.06 2.89 32.69
N ALA A 83 23.19 4.06 33.31
CA ALA A 83 22.06 4.79 33.89
C ALA A 83 21.01 5.18 32.83
N GLY A 84 21.46 5.57 31.64
CA GLY A 84 20.61 5.84 30.48
C GLY A 84 19.81 4.61 30.04
N PHE A 85 20.44 3.44 29.93
CA PHE A 85 19.75 2.18 29.61
C PHE A 85 18.73 1.77 30.67
N ALA A 86 19.06 1.94 31.96
CA ALA A 86 18.13 1.65 33.04
C ALA A 86 16.89 2.57 32.99
N SER A 87 17.08 3.87 32.73
CA SER A 87 16.00 4.84 32.52
C SER A 87 15.13 4.48 31.32
N LEU A 88 15.76 4.16 30.18
CA LEU A 88 15.07 3.79 28.95
C LEU A 88 14.23 2.53 29.15
N SER A 89 14.76 1.52 29.85
CA SER A 89 14.02 0.29 30.17
C SER A 89 12.79 0.56 31.04
N ALA A 90 12.92 1.43 32.04
CA ALA A 90 11.81 1.83 32.90
C ALA A 90 10.72 2.61 32.14
N LEU A 91 11.10 3.43 31.15
CA LEU A 91 10.16 4.14 30.27
C LEU A 91 9.51 3.21 29.25
N ALA A 92 10.27 2.31 28.65
CA ALA A 92 9.77 1.35 27.67
C ALA A 92 8.65 0.47 28.24
N GLY A 93 8.74 0.08 29.52
CA GLY A 93 7.68 -0.68 30.21
C GLY A 93 6.35 0.07 30.38
N ARG A 94 6.32 1.39 30.16
CA ARG A 94 5.10 2.23 30.22
C ARG A 94 4.49 2.46 28.84
N MET A 95 5.19 2.09 27.77
CA MET A 95 4.73 2.27 26.40
C MET A 95 3.76 1.14 26.03
N THR A 96 2.57 1.50 25.54
CA THR A 96 1.53 0.52 25.16
C THR A 96 1.47 0.28 23.66
N GLU A 97 2.22 1.04 22.88
CA GLU A 97 2.21 0.98 21.43
C GLU A 97 2.93 -0.27 20.91
N SER A 98 2.29 -0.99 20.00
CA SER A 98 2.86 -2.17 19.34
C SER A 98 3.38 -1.83 17.95
N VAL A 99 4.53 -2.39 17.58
CA VAL A 99 5.10 -2.25 16.23
C VAL A 99 4.89 -3.55 15.44
N PRO A 100 4.36 -3.51 14.21
CA PRO A 100 4.22 -4.69 13.36
C PRO A 100 5.58 -5.34 13.06
N LYS A 101 5.66 -6.67 13.07
CA LYS A 101 6.91 -7.42 12.81
C LYS A 101 7.59 -7.03 11.49
N GLN A 102 6.82 -6.78 10.45
CA GLN A 102 7.34 -6.39 9.14
C GLN A 102 8.08 -5.04 9.17
N VAL A 103 7.70 -4.13 10.06
CA VAL A 103 8.41 -2.86 10.26
C VAL A 103 9.77 -3.12 10.92
N VAL A 104 9.83 -4.02 11.91
CA VAL A 104 11.08 -4.44 12.56
C VAL A 104 12.03 -5.09 11.54
N GLU A 105 11.52 -6.03 10.75
CA GLU A 105 12.29 -6.67 9.66
C GLU A 105 12.78 -5.66 8.61
N SER A 106 12.02 -4.59 8.37
CA SER A 106 12.44 -3.52 7.45
C SER A 106 13.60 -2.71 8.03
N ILE A 107 13.59 -2.43 9.34
CA ILE A 107 14.68 -1.73 10.03
C ILE A 107 15.94 -2.60 10.01
N ASP A 108 15.84 -3.88 10.34
CA ASP A 108 16.96 -4.83 10.34
C ASP A 108 17.58 -4.99 8.95
N ALA A 109 16.76 -4.92 7.89
CA ALA A 109 17.20 -4.97 6.50
C ALA A 109 17.67 -3.61 5.94
N TYR A 110 17.83 -2.58 6.77
CA TYR A 110 18.19 -1.21 6.37
C TYR A 110 17.23 -0.59 5.33
N ARG A 111 15.96 -0.97 5.37
CA ARG A 111 14.90 -0.43 4.51
C ARG A 111 14.10 0.62 5.25
N ASN A 112 13.55 1.58 4.49
CA ASN A 112 12.72 2.63 5.06
C ASN A 112 11.38 2.04 5.57
N PRO A 113 11.06 2.14 6.88
CA PRO A 113 9.82 1.61 7.44
C PRO A 113 8.55 2.31 6.91
N HIS A 114 8.65 3.53 6.39
CA HIS A 114 7.50 4.25 5.80
C HIS A 114 6.93 3.57 4.55
N VAL A 115 7.70 2.68 3.90
CA VAL A 115 7.21 1.87 2.78
C VAL A 115 6.07 0.95 3.23
N TYR A 116 6.16 0.38 4.44
CA TYR A 116 5.11 -0.45 5.01
C TYR A 116 3.82 0.35 5.21
N THR A 117 3.92 1.53 5.82
CA THR A 117 2.76 2.41 6.06
C THR A 117 2.10 2.83 4.75
N LYS A 118 2.90 3.24 3.75
CA LYS A 118 2.40 3.61 2.42
C LYS A 118 1.67 2.44 1.75
N SER A 119 2.29 1.26 1.71
CA SER A 119 1.71 0.06 1.10
C SER A 119 0.41 -0.34 1.79
N THR A 120 0.39 -0.33 3.12
CA THR A 120 -0.79 -0.67 3.93
C THR A 120 -1.93 0.32 3.67
N LEU A 121 -1.64 1.62 3.63
CA LEU A 121 -2.65 2.65 3.36
C LEU A 121 -3.21 2.53 1.93
N THR A 122 -2.35 2.37 0.92
CA THR A 122 -2.79 2.20 -0.48
C THR A 122 -3.63 0.95 -0.64
N ARG A 123 -3.23 -0.16 -0.01
CA ARG A 123 -3.99 -1.41 -0.03
C ARG A 123 -5.34 -1.26 0.66
N ALA A 124 -5.39 -0.71 1.86
CA ALA A 124 -6.65 -0.48 2.58
C ALA A 124 -7.60 0.45 1.80
N ALA A 125 -7.08 1.51 1.19
CA ALA A 125 -7.88 2.40 0.34
C ALA A 125 -8.44 1.66 -0.89
N GLY A 126 -7.62 0.86 -1.57
CA GLY A 126 -8.06 0.05 -2.71
C GLY A 126 -9.08 -1.01 -2.33
N GLU A 127 -8.87 -1.71 -1.22
CA GLU A 127 -9.82 -2.71 -0.68
C GLU A 127 -11.16 -2.06 -0.28
N ASN A 128 -11.14 -0.88 0.33
CA ASN A 128 -12.35 -0.13 0.69
C ASN A 128 -13.13 0.32 -0.56
N GLN A 129 -12.44 0.83 -1.58
CA GLN A 129 -13.07 1.23 -2.84
C GLN A 129 -13.65 0.02 -3.59
N TYR A 130 -12.91 -1.09 -3.60
CA TYR A 130 -13.38 -2.34 -4.20
C TYR A 130 -14.62 -2.90 -3.48
N ALA A 131 -14.61 -2.92 -2.14
CA ALA A 131 -15.74 -3.35 -1.33
C ALA A 131 -16.97 -2.46 -1.56
N LEU A 132 -16.78 -1.14 -1.57
CA LEU A 132 -17.84 -0.18 -1.88
C LEU A 132 -18.43 -0.41 -3.27
N GLY A 133 -17.59 -0.57 -4.29
CA GLY A 133 -18.02 -0.86 -5.66
C GLY A 133 -18.84 -2.15 -5.77
N ARG A 134 -18.47 -3.19 -5.02
CA ARG A 134 -19.26 -4.42 -4.94
C ARG A 134 -20.62 -4.22 -4.28
N MET A 135 -20.70 -3.47 -3.18
CA MET A 135 -21.98 -3.21 -2.52
C MET A 135 -22.92 -2.41 -3.42
N LEU A 136 -22.43 -1.34 -4.06
CA LEU A 136 -23.20 -0.56 -5.04
C LEU A 136 -23.69 -1.42 -6.21
N GLY A 137 -22.84 -2.32 -6.73
CA GLY A 137 -23.22 -3.24 -7.80
C GLY A 137 -24.36 -4.20 -7.39
N LEU A 138 -24.33 -4.71 -6.16
CA LEU A 138 -25.41 -5.55 -5.62
C LEU A 138 -26.71 -4.77 -5.44
N GLU A 139 -26.66 -3.54 -4.94
CA GLU A 139 -27.84 -2.68 -4.78
C GLU A 139 -28.52 -2.39 -6.13
N VAL A 140 -27.73 -2.07 -7.17
CA VAL A 140 -28.24 -1.87 -8.53
C VAL A 140 -28.83 -3.16 -9.10
N GLY A 141 -28.17 -4.30 -8.89
CA GLY A 141 -28.68 -5.60 -9.29
C GLY A 141 -30.02 -5.93 -8.65
N GLN A 142 -30.15 -5.75 -7.34
CA GLN A 142 -31.41 -5.97 -6.61
C GLN A 142 -32.51 -5.00 -7.03
N ALA A 143 -32.19 -3.72 -7.24
CA ALA A 143 -33.15 -2.73 -7.72
C ALA A 143 -33.66 -3.09 -9.13
N THR A 144 -32.78 -3.57 -10.00
CA THR A 144 -33.14 -4.00 -11.36
C THR A 144 -34.01 -5.26 -11.32
N GLN A 145 -33.65 -6.24 -10.49
CA GLN A 145 -34.44 -7.46 -10.33
C GLN A 145 -35.81 -7.19 -9.68
N GLY A 146 -35.90 -6.26 -8.73
CA GLY A 146 -37.16 -5.80 -8.17
C GLY A 146 -38.06 -5.13 -9.22
N LYS A 147 -37.48 -4.34 -10.15
CA LYS A 147 -38.21 -3.78 -11.29
C LYS A 147 -38.69 -4.87 -12.23
N HIS A 148 -37.85 -5.84 -12.58
CA HIS A 148 -38.23 -6.97 -13.43
C HIS A 148 -39.37 -7.78 -12.81
N ASN A 149 -39.27 -8.15 -11.53
CA ASN A 149 -40.35 -8.87 -10.82
C ASN A 149 -41.66 -8.06 -10.79
N ARG A 150 -41.59 -6.72 -10.67
CA ARG A 150 -42.78 -5.85 -10.67
C ARG A 150 -43.43 -5.76 -12.06
N LEU A 151 -42.62 -5.75 -13.13
CA LEU A 151 -43.13 -5.76 -14.50
C LEU A 151 -43.77 -7.11 -14.84
N GLU A 152 -43.18 -8.23 -14.42
CA GLU A 152 -43.80 -9.55 -14.57
C GLU A 152 -45.12 -9.66 -13.79
N ALA A 153 -45.18 -9.14 -12.56
CA ALA A 153 -46.43 -9.11 -11.80
C ALA A 153 -47.52 -8.25 -12.47
N GLN A 154 -47.15 -7.14 -13.11
CA GLN A 154 -48.10 -6.31 -13.87
C GLN A 154 -48.51 -6.94 -15.21
N ALA A 155 -47.66 -7.75 -15.81
CA ALA A 155 -47.98 -8.52 -17.01
C ALA A 155 -48.91 -9.72 -16.70
N ALA A 156 -48.79 -10.31 -15.50
CA ALA A 156 -49.62 -11.42 -15.06
C ALA A 156 -51.04 -11.00 -14.61
N ASP A 157 -51.26 -9.73 -14.26
CA ASP A 157 -52.55 -9.19 -13.79
C ASP A 157 -53.38 -8.53 -14.92
N GLN A 158 -52.92 -8.60 -16.19
CA GLN A 158 -53.72 -8.17 -17.34
C GLN A 158 -54.71 -9.27 -17.76
N PRO A 159 -56.04 -9.04 -17.68
CA PRO A 159 -57.02 -9.98 -18.22
C PRO A 159 -56.87 -10.04 -19.73
N ALA A 160 -56.84 -11.26 -20.26
CA ALA A 160 -56.86 -11.55 -21.68
C ALA A 160 -58.15 -11.01 -22.32
N SER A 161 -58.14 -9.76 -22.78
CA SER A 161 -59.19 -9.24 -23.66
C SER A 161 -58.67 -8.11 -24.54
N ALA A 162 -58.56 -8.44 -25.84
CA ALA A 162 -58.73 -7.55 -27.01
C ALA A 162 -57.69 -6.41 -27.18
N SER A 163 -57.28 -5.97 -28.37
CA SER A 163 -57.51 -6.28 -29.78
C SER A 163 -56.71 -5.22 -30.55
N ALA A 164 -56.29 -5.56 -31.78
CA ALA A 164 -55.87 -4.64 -32.84
C ALA A 164 -54.50 -3.95 -32.71
N ALA A 165 -53.54 -4.57 -33.41
CA ALA A 165 -52.40 -3.87 -33.99
C ALA A 165 -52.87 -2.72 -34.89
N PRO A 166 -52.22 -1.54 -34.86
CA PRO A 166 -52.13 -0.68 -36.03
C PRO A 166 -50.84 -1.05 -36.77
N GLU A 167 -51.03 -1.63 -37.95
CA GLU A 167 -50.03 -1.77 -39.00
C GLU A 167 -49.54 -0.35 -39.37
N GLN A 168 -48.41 0.08 -38.81
CA GLN A 168 -47.74 1.30 -39.25
C GLN A 168 -46.76 0.94 -40.37
N ASP A 169 -47.21 1.18 -41.60
CA ASP A 169 -46.43 1.22 -42.83
C ASP A 169 -45.35 2.30 -42.73
N ILE A 170 -44.16 1.93 -42.24
CA ILE A 170 -42.96 2.77 -42.28
C ILE A 170 -42.20 2.40 -43.54
N LYS A 171 -42.38 3.22 -44.58
CA LYS A 171 -41.54 3.19 -45.79
C LYS A 171 -40.05 3.25 -45.40
N PRO A 172 -39.19 2.35 -45.90
CA PRO A 172 -37.76 2.43 -45.64
C PRO A 172 -37.17 3.65 -46.36
N VAL A 173 -36.72 4.63 -45.58
CA VAL A 173 -35.79 5.66 -46.05
C VAL A 173 -34.42 4.99 -46.19
N LEU A 174 -33.98 4.84 -47.43
CA LEU A 174 -32.62 4.45 -47.80
C LEU A 174 -31.61 5.43 -47.18
N PRO A 175 -30.58 4.96 -46.44
CA PRO A 175 -29.47 5.81 -46.05
C PRO A 175 -28.64 6.18 -47.29
N ALA A 176 -28.32 7.47 -47.36
CA ALA A 176 -27.41 8.07 -48.32
C ALA A 176 -26.01 7.44 -48.26
N GLU A 177 -25.32 7.62 -49.38
CA GLU A 177 -24.10 6.97 -49.83
C GLU A 177 -22.94 6.98 -48.83
N VAL A 178 -22.31 5.80 -48.70
CA VAL A 178 -20.96 5.62 -48.15
C VAL A 178 -19.95 6.08 -49.21
N PRO A 179 -18.98 6.96 -48.89
CA PRO A 179 -17.84 7.17 -49.78
C PRO A 179 -16.98 5.90 -49.80
N THR A 180 -17.05 5.21 -50.92
CA THR A 180 -16.10 4.19 -51.40
C THR A 180 -14.67 4.73 -51.35
N ALA A 181 -13.81 4.10 -50.55
CA ALA A 181 -12.38 4.10 -50.79
C ALA A 181 -11.99 2.69 -51.22
N ALA A 182 -11.62 2.58 -52.50
CA ALA A 182 -11.17 1.36 -53.17
C ALA A 182 -9.76 0.94 -52.68
N PRO A 183 -9.34 -0.31 -52.98
CA PRO A 183 -8.16 -0.96 -52.41
C PRO A 183 -6.90 -0.65 -53.23
N HIS A 184 -5.73 -0.55 -52.59
CA HIS A 184 -4.46 -0.90 -53.26
C HIS A 184 -3.31 -1.13 -52.26
N ASP A 185 -2.64 -2.27 -52.48
CA ASP A 185 -1.27 -2.67 -52.16
C ASP A 185 -0.77 -2.76 -50.71
N ALA A 186 -0.69 -4.02 -50.28
CA ALA A 186 0.38 -4.51 -49.41
C ALA A 186 1.76 -4.29 -50.07
N PRO A 187 2.80 -4.05 -49.25
CA PRO A 187 3.93 -4.97 -49.33
C PRO A 187 4.34 -5.57 -47.98
N ALA A 188 5.08 -6.67 -48.12
CA ALA A 188 5.47 -7.71 -47.18
C ALA A 188 6.08 -7.29 -45.83
N PRO A 189 6.07 -8.21 -44.83
CA PRO A 189 6.77 -8.05 -43.57
C PRO A 189 8.23 -8.50 -43.68
N ASP A 190 9.17 -7.59 -43.43
CA ASP A 190 10.53 -7.95 -43.03
C ASP A 190 10.60 -7.97 -41.50
N GLY A 191 10.91 -9.15 -40.95
CA GLY A 191 11.35 -9.30 -39.56
C GLY A 191 12.76 -8.71 -39.34
N PRO A 192 13.42 -8.95 -38.18
CA PRO A 192 13.17 -10.02 -37.23
C PRO A 192 12.88 -9.55 -35.78
N GLU A 193 12.05 -10.35 -35.10
CA GLU A 193 11.89 -10.37 -33.65
C GLU A 193 13.23 -10.71 -32.97
N SER A 194 13.68 -9.80 -32.12
CA SER A 194 14.73 -10.05 -31.14
C SER A 194 14.09 -10.48 -29.81
N SER A 195 14.51 -11.64 -29.35
CA SER A 195 14.67 -12.00 -27.93
C SER A 195 13.42 -12.37 -27.13
N ARG A 196 13.05 -13.66 -27.22
CA ARG A 196 12.54 -14.45 -26.10
C ARG A 196 13.64 -14.67 -25.05
N PRO A 197 13.36 -14.56 -23.75
CA PRO A 197 13.92 -15.46 -22.74
C PRO A 197 12.85 -16.54 -22.46
N GLY A 198 13.09 -17.83 -22.69
CA GLY A 198 14.21 -18.57 -22.14
C GLY A 198 13.74 -19.23 -20.84
N HIS A 199 12.93 -20.30 -20.97
CA HIS A 199 12.71 -21.25 -19.89
C HIS A 199 14.07 -21.83 -19.48
N GLN A 200 14.52 -21.52 -18.27
CA GLN A 200 15.54 -22.31 -17.59
C GLN A 200 14.93 -22.93 -16.35
N THR A 201 14.62 -24.21 -16.51
CA THR A 201 14.64 -25.25 -15.49
C THR A 201 15.94 -25.13 -14.69
N LEU A 202 15.85 -24.79 -13.40
CA LEU A 202 16.95 -24.98 -12.47
C LEU A 202 16.67 -26.28 -11.70
N LEU A 203 17.53 -27.27 -11.94
CA LEU A 203 17.62 -28.49 -11.16
C LEU A 203 18.30 -28.14 -9.83
N GLU A 204 17.57 -28.26 -8.72
CA GLU A 204 18.15 -28.29 -7.38
C GLU A 204 18.96 -29.58 -7.21
N SER A 205 20.29 -29.44 -7.33
CA SER A 205 21.25 -30.44 -6.87
C SER A 205 21.37 -30.31 -5.35
N THR A 206 20.86 -31.30 -4.62
CA THR A 206 21.07 -31.46 -3.18
C THR A 206 22.52 -31.86 -2.91
N SER A 207 23.37 -30.89 -2.53
CA SER A 207 24.67 -31.19 -1.93
C SER A 207 24.49 -31.37 -0.43
N SER A 208 24.37 -32.64 -0.02
CA SER A 208 24.46 -33.09 1.36
C SER A 208 25.94 -33.13 1.76
N THR A 209 26.33 -32.29 2.72
CA THR A 209 27.61 -32.37 3.42
C THR A 209 27.36 -32.09 4.90
N ASP A 210 27.53 -33.14 5.70
CA ASP A 210 27.55 -33.28 7.17
C ASP A 210 28.60 -32.35 7.84
N PRO A 211 28.56 -32.04 9.16
CA PRO A 211 28.93 -33.05 10.17
C PRO A 211 28.26 -32.96 11.57
N ALA A 212 27.99 -34.14 12.13
CA ALA A 212 28.04 -34.61 13.54
C ALA A 212 28.23 -33.61 14.71
N PRO A 213 27.43 -33.71 15.80
CA PRO A 213 27.79 -33.18 17.10
C PRO A 213 28.55 -34.20 17.97
N GLN A 214 29.70 -33.76 18.50
CA GLN A 214 30.50 -34.44 19.51
C GLN A 214 29.73 -34.54 20.83
N ALA A 215 29.65 -35.75 21.39
CA ALA A 215 29.20 -35.99 22.75
C ALA A 215 30.40 -35.87 23.71
N ASN A 216 30.49 -34.73 24.40
CA ASN A 216 31.33 -34.59 25.59
C ASN A 216 30.55 -35.10 26.80
N GLY A 217 30.76 -36.37 27.15
CA GLY A 217 30.37 -36.94 28.44
C GLY A 217 31.51 -36.80 29.44
N LEU A 218 31.46 -35.74 30.25
CA LEU A 218 32.26 -35.60 31.48
C LEU A 218 31.30 -35.78 32.66
N THR A 219 31.29 -36.95 33.29
CA THR A 219 30.78 -37.12 34.66
C THR A 219 31.61 -38.16 35.39
N SER A 220 31.87 -37.84 36.66
CA SER A 220 32.69 -38.46 37.71
C SER A 220 32.73 -39.98 37.81
#